data_AF-A0A811LSX7-F1
#
_entry.id   AF-A0A811LSX7-F1
#
_cell.length_a   1.000
_cell.length_b   1.000
_cell.length_c   1.000
_cell.angle_alpha   90.00
_cell.angle_beta   90.00
_cell.angle_gamma   90.00
#
_symmetry.space_group_name_H-M   'P 1'
#
loop_
_entity.id
_entity.type
_entity.pdbx_description
1 polymer ?
#
loop_
_entity_poly.entity_id
_entity_poly.type
_entity_poly.pdbx_seq_one_letter_code
_entity_poly.pdbx_strand_id
1 'polypeptide(L)'
;MNKIILAMLMLTLVMASTTSRRSLCSTCEYVFGYIRDHCVDIANITEKILEEKIEAACEQVVDKSICQYVEQIAKKEIEHLFDIIVNQEKAIVPETLCKHLRLCQ
;
A
#
# COMPACT_ATOMS: atom_id res chain seq x y z
N MET A 1 31.50 21.17 18.68
CA MET A 1 30.23 20.58 18.22
C MET A 1 29.74 19.60 19.28
N ASN A 2 28.66 19.95 19.98
CA ASN A 2 28.26 19.29 21.22
C ASN A 2 27.58 17.94 20.92
N LYS A 3 28.07 16.81 21.47
CA LYS A 3 27.55 15.45 21.18
C LYS A 3 26.05 15.32 21.44
N ILE A 4 25.50 16.15 22.34
CA ILE A 4 24.08 16.21 22.70
C ILE A 4 23.22 16.76 21.53
N ILE A 5 23.72 17.76 20.80
CA ILE A 5 23.00 18.37 19.68
C ILE A 5 22.90 17.38 18.51
N LEU A 6 23.96 16.61 18.26
CA LEU A 6 23.97 15.58 17.22
C LEU A 6 22.98 14.45 17.54
N ALA A 7 22.89 14.04 18.81
CA ALA A 7 21.95 13.00 19.25
C ALA A 7 20.49 13.44 19.14
N MET A 8 20.16 14.70 19.47
CA MET A 8 18.80 15.23 19.33
C MET A 8 18.36 15.36 17.86
N LEU A 9 19.26 15.76 16.96
CA LEU A 9 18.99 15.81 15.51
C LEU A 9 18.74 14.43 14.91
N MET A 10 19.46 13.40 15.37
CA MET A 10 19.22 12.03 14.92
C MET A 10 17.85 11.50 15.37
N LEU A 11 17.39 11.87 16.58
CA LEU A 11 16.10 11.43 17.12
C LEU A 11 14.90 12.01 16.36
N THR A 12 14.97 13.27 15.92
CA THR A 12 13.85 13.91 15.18
C THR A 12 13.69 13.34 13.77
N LEU A 13 14.78 12.96 13.09
CA LEU A 13 14.72 12.28 11.78
C LEU A 13 14.07 10.89 11.85
N VAL A 14 14.26 10.16 12.95
CA VAL A 14 13.66 8.83 13.13
C VAL A 14 12.13 8.92 13.29
N MET A 15 11.62 9.95 13.97
CA MET A 15 10.18 10.12 14.17
C MET A 15 9.44 10.54 12.88
N ALA A 16 10.08 11.34 12.02
CA ALA A 16 9.49 11.73 10.74
C ALA A 16 9.36 10.54 9.77
N SER A 17 10.34 9.63 9.75
CA SER A 17 10.34 8.47 8.86
C SER A 17 9.38 7.34 9.27
N THR A 18 9.07 7.22 10.55
CA THR A 18 8.11 6.22 11.07
C THR A 18 6.66 6.65 10.85
N THR A 19 6.38 7.94 10.94
CA THR A 19 5.04 8.51 10.69
C THR A 19 4.60 8.30 9.24
N SER A 20 5.49 8.50 8.27
CA SER A 20 5.16 8.30 6.85
C SER A 20 4.99 6.84 6.46
N ARG A 21 5.75 5.91 7.06
CA ARG A 21 5.56 4.47 6.79
C ARG A 21 4.25 3.95 7.36
N ARG A 22 3.87 4.35 8.57
CA ARG A 22 2.60 3.93 9.15
C ARG A 22 1.44 4.40 8.29
N SER A 23 1.46 5.64 7.82
CA SER A 23 0.40 6.15 6.94
C SER A 23 0.37 5.41 5.59
N LEU A 24 1.52 5.09 5.00
CA LEU A 24 1.61 4.29 3.78
C LEU A 24 1.04 2.87 3.96
N CYS A 25 1.41 2.19 5.03
CA CYS A 25 0.89 0.85 5.35
C CYS A 25 -0.63 0.90 5.51
N SER A 26 -1.14 1.81 6.34
CA SER A 26 -2.58 1.94 6.59
C SER A 26 -3.37 2.31 5.34
N THR A 27 -2.84 3.21 4.49
CA THR A 27 -3.49 3.54 3.21
C THR A 27 -3.47 2.36 2.26
N CYS A 28 -2.38 1.59 2.20
CA CYS A 28 -2.30 0.39 1.39
C CYS A 28 -3.32 -0.66 1.84
N GLU A 29 -3.39 -0.94 3.15
CA GLU A 29 -4.35 -1.90 3.70
C GLU A 29 -5.79 -1.45 3.45
N TYR A 30 -6.06 -0.15 3.54
CA TYR A 30 -7.36 0.41 3.18
C TYR A 30 -7.68 0.18 1.70
N VAL A 31 -6.74 0.48 0.79
CA VAL A 31 -6.93 0.28 -0.66
C VAL A 31 -7.27 -1.17 -0.97
N PHE A 32 -6.45 -2.12 -0.54
CA PHE A 32 -6.71 -3.53 -0.83
C PHE A 32 -7.89 -4.09 -0.03
N GLY A 33 -8.16 -3.56 1.17
CA GLY A 33 -9.35 -3.89 1.95
C GLY A 33 -10.62 -3.45 1.23
N TYR A 34 -10.63 -2.23 0.68
CA TYR A 34 -11.74 -1.73 -0.13
C TYR A 34 -11.96 -2.61 -1.36
N ILE A 35 -10.89 -2.99 -2.08
CA ILE A 35 -11.01 -3.88 -3.24
C ILE A 35 -11.57 -5.24 -2.81
N ARG A 36 -11.06 -5.85 -1.74
CA ARG A 36 -11.57 -7.12 -1.22
C ARG A 36 -13.07 -7.04 -0.91
N ASP A 37 -13.50 -5.95 -0.29
CA ASP A 37 -14.89 -5.80 0.17
C ASP A 37 -15.86 -5.44 -0.98
N HIS A 38 -15.36 -4.91 -2.11
CA HIS A 38 -16.17 -4.45 -3.26
C HIS A 38 -15.88 -5.20 -4.58
N CYS A 39 -14.97 -6.18 -4.59
CA CYS A 39 -14.70 -7.05 -5.72
C CYS A 39 -15.34 -8.42 -5.46
N VAL A 40 -16.55 -8.60 -6.00
CA VAL A 40 -17.39 -9.78 -5.77
C VAL A 40 -16.86 -11.02 -6.50
N ASP A 41 -15.97 -10.85 -7.48
CA ASP A 41 -15.54 -11.92 -8.38
C ASP A 41 -14.03 -11.89 -8.63
N ILE A 42 -13.28 -12.36 -7.63
CA ILE A 42 -11.83 -12.52 -7.70
C ILE A 42 -11.45 -13.53 -8.81
N ALA A 43 -12.31 -14.51 -9.11
CA ALA A 43 -12.02 -15.53 -10.12
C ALA A 43 -11.93 -14.96 -11.54
N ASN A 44 -12.62 -13.85 -11.81
CA ASN A 44 -12.62 -13.15 -13.09
C ASN A 44 -11.82 -11.84 -13.07
N ILE A 45 -11.03 -11.59 -12.01
CA ILE A 45 -10.15 -10.43 -11.99
C ILE A 45 -9.10 -10.57 -13.10
N THR A 46 -8.71 -9.44 -13.68
CA THR A 46 -7.57 -9.32 -14.61
C THR A 46 -6.66 -8.22 -14.10
N GLU A 47 -5.41 -8.14 -14.57
CA GLU A 47 -4.49 -7.05 -14.21
C GLU A 47 -5.12 -5.68 -14.44
N LYS A 48 -5.80 -5.49 -15.58
CA LYS A 48 -6.50 -4.25 -15.91
C LYS A 48 -7.63 -3.94 -14.92
N ILE A 49 -8.44 -4.94 -14.57
CA ILE A 49 -9.51 -4.75 -13.57
C ILE A 49 -8.90 -4.43 -12.21
N LEU A 50 -7.81 -5.09 -11.83
CA LEU A 50 -7.12 -4.82 -10.58
C LEU A 50 -6.60 -3.38 -10.55
N GLU A 51 -6.01 -2.89 -11.64
CA GLU A 51 -5.56 -1.51 -11.79
C GLU A 51 -6.71 -0.51 -11.62
N GLU A 52 -7.83 -0.68 -12.34
CA GLU A 52 -9.02 0.16 -12.24
C GLU A 52 -9.59 0.16 -10.80
N LYS A 53 -9.53 -0.98 -10.11
CA LYS A 53 -10.00 -1.10 -8.73
C LYS A 53 -9.08 -0.39 -7.73
N ILE A 54 -7.77 -0.40 -7.97
CA ILE A 54 -6.81 0.37 -7.16
C ILE A 54 -7.08 1.87 -7.31
N GLU A 55 -7.28 2.35 -8.54
CA GLU A 55 -7.64 3.75 -8.80
C GLU A 55 -8.93 4.14 -8.06
N ALA A 56 -10.00 3.36 -8.22
CA ALA A 56 -11.29 3.60 -7.58
C ALA A 56 -11.21 3.57 -6.04
N ALA A 57 -10.40 2.68 -5.48
CA ALA A 57 -10.15 2.65 -4.03
C ALA A 57 -9.41 3.92 -3.57
N CYS A 58 -8.45 4.41 -4.37
CA CYS A 58 -7.75 5.66 -4.07
C CYS A 58 -8.63 6.90 -4.16
N GLU A 59 -9.71 6.87 -4.94
CA GLU A 59 -10.73 7.92 -4.92
C GLU A 59 -11.45 8.03 -3.57
N GLN A 60 -11.47 6.97 -2.75
CA GLN A 60 -12.10 6.97 -1.43
C GLN A 60 -11.19 7.47 -0.30
N VAL A 61 -9.87 7.55 -0.54
CA VAL A 61 -8.90 8.00 0.48
C VAL A 61 -8.87 9.52 0.59
N VAL A 62 -8.87 10.05 1.82
CA VAL A 62 -8.84 11.50 2.09
C VAL A 62 -7.51 12.13 1.66
N ASP A 63 -6.39 11.51 2.01
CA ASP A 63 -5.06 11.99 1.61
C ASP A 63 -4.69 11.44 0.22
N LYS A 64 -4.96 12.25 -0.80
CA LYS A 64 -4.66 11.91 -2.20
C LYS A 64 -3.17 11.74 -2.46
N SER A 65 -2.29 12.44 -1.75
CA SER A 65 -0.86 12.37 -1.99
C SER A 65 -0.27 11.02 -1.58
N ILE A 66 -0.72 10.50 -0.44
CA ILE A 66 -0.32 9.18 0.05
C ILE A 66 -0.92 8.10 -0.87
N CYS A 67 -2.18 8.24 -1.27
CA CYS A 67 -2.79 7.24 -2.14
C CYS A 67 -2.15 7.18 -3.53
N GLN A 68 -1.84 8.32 -4.14
CA GLN A 68 -1.13 8.37 -5.42
C GLN A 68 0.21 7.61 -5.37
N TYR A 69 0.92 7.68 -4.24
CA TYR A 69 2.16 6.91 -4.08
C TYR A 69 1.89 5.40 -3.98
N VAL A 70 0.87 4.99 -3.21
CA VAL A 70 0.44 3.58 -3.13
C VAL A 70 0.02 3.06 -4.50
N GLU A 71 -0.82 3.81 -5.22
CA GLU A 71 -1.29 3.50 -6.57
C GLU A 71 -0.12 3.31 -7.54
N GLN A 72 0.83 4.25 -7.56
CA GLN A 72 2.00 4.17 -8.44
C GLN A 72 2.86 2.92 -8.19
N ILE A 73 3.03 2.52 -6.93
CA ILE A 73 3.79 1.30 -6.61
C ILE A 73 2.98 0.07 -6.99
N ALA A 74 1.69 0.03 -6.64
CA ALA A 74 0.84 -1.10 -6.96
C ALA A 74 0.73 -1.34 -8.48
N LYS A 75 0.62 -0.28 -9.28
CA LYS A 75 0.62 -0.36 -10.74
C LYS A 75 1.93 -0.87 -11.33
N LYS A 76 3.07 -0.50 -10.74
CA LYS A 76 4.39 -1.04 -11.18
C LYS A 76 4.54 -2.52 -10.92
N GLU A 77 3.90 -3.02 -9.86
CA GLU A 77 3.95 -4.42 -9.44
C GLU A 77 2.65 -5.18 -9.81
N ILE A 78 1.86 -4.67 -10.77
CA ILE A 78 0.50 -5.18 -11.00
C ILE A 78 0.47 -6.65 -11.42
N GLU A 79 1.42 -7.08 -12.25
CA GLU A 79 1.59 -8.48 -12.68
C GLU A 79 1.86 -9.39 -11.47
N HIS A 80 2.73 -8.96 -10.54
CA HIS A 80 3.07 -9.70 -9.34
C HIS A 80 1.92 -9.75 -8.34
N LEU A 81 1.22 -8.63 -8.14
CA LEU A 81 0.02 -8.58 -7.31
C LEU A 81 -1.07 -9.50 -7.86
N PHE A 82 -1.26 -9.50 -9.17
CA PHE A 82 -2.21 -10.38 -9.85
C PHE A 82 -1.86 -11.85 -9.64
N ASP A 83 -0.58 -12.24 -9.79
CA ASP A 83 -0.12 -13.61 -9.52
C ASP A 83 -0.38 -14.03 -8.06
N ILE A 84 -0.10 -13.15 -7.09
CA ILE A 84 -0.37 -13.42 -5.68
C ILE A 84 -1.87 -13.63 -5.46
N ILE A 85 -2.71 -12.75 -6.01
CA ILE A 85 -4.17 -12.80 -5.81
C ILE A 85 -4.77 -14.05 -6.47
N VAL A 86 -4.36 -14.40 -7.68
CA VAL A 86 -5.03 -15.46 -8.47
C VAL A 86 -4.38 -16.83 -8.30
N ASN A 87 -3.06 -16.90 -8.25
CA ASN A 87 -2.33 -18.18 -8.27
C ASN A 87 -1.89 -18.64 -6.88
N GLN A 88 -1.53 -17.71 -5.98
CA GLN A 88 -0.98 -18.06 -4.67
C GLN A 88 -2.07 -18.09 -3.59
N GLU A 89 -2.71 -16.96 -3.33
CA GLU A 89 -3.66 -16.79 -2.23
C GLU A 89 -5.11 -17.08 -2.63
N LYS A 90 -5.44 -16.96 -3.92
CA LYS A 90 -6.82 -17.02 -4.44
C LYS A 90 -7.76 -16.04 -3.72
N ALA A 91 -7.21 -14.97 -3.18
CA ALA A 91 -7.89 -13.99 -2.35
C ALA A 91 -7.10 -12.67 -2.34
N ILE A 92 -7.80 -11.58 -2.07
CA ILE A 92 -7.17 -10.30 -1.78
C ILE A 92 -6.92 -10.24 -0.27
N VAL A 93 -5.67 -10.41 0.13
CA VAL A 93 -5.22 -10.34 1.53
C VAL A 93 -4.42 -9.05 1.71
N PRO A 94 -5.01 -7.97 2.26
CA PRO A 94 -4.39 -6.64 2.28
C PRO A 94 -3.00 -6.62 2.92
N GLU A 95 -2.82 -7.29 4.06
CA GLU A 95 -1.54 -7.36 4.77
C GLU A 95 -0.44 -8.00 3.88
N THR A 96 -0.74 -9.12 3.23
CA THR A 96 0.21 -9.82 2.34
C THR A 96 0.63 -8.94 1.17
N LEU A 97 -0.34 -8.31 0.50
CA LEU A 97 -0.08 -7.44 -0.65
C LEU A 97 0.73 -6.20 -0.21
N CYS A 98 0.40 -5.58 0.92
CA CYS A 98 1.12 -4.41 1.41
C CYS A 98 2.53 -4.71 1.92
N LYS A 99 2.78 -5.91 2.45
CA LYS A 99 4.13 -6.40 2.73
C LYS A 99 4.92 -6.67 1.45
N HIS A 100 4.28 -7.25 0.42
CA HIS A 100 4.91 -7.45 -0.88
C HIS A 100 5.37 -6.13 -1.50
N LEU A 101 4.53 -5.09 -1.46
CA LEU A 101 4.86 -3.74 -1.91
C LEU A 101 5.84 -2.99 -0.99
N ARG A 102 6.28 -3.60 0.12
CA ARG A 102 7.17 -3.02 1.14
C ARG A 102 6.63 -1.74 1.78
N LEU A 103 5.31 -1.61 1.84
CA LEU A 103 4.60 -0.52 2.49
C LEU A 103 4.30 -0.85 3.96
N CYS A 104 4.17 -2.14 4.29
CA CYS A 104 4.06 -2.68 5.65
C CYS A 104 5.30 -3.51 6.03
N GLN A 105 5.53 -3.70 7.33
CA GLN A 105 6.57 -4.57 7.91
C GLN A 105 5.97 -5.88 8.42
#